data_AF-J3LPV4-F1
#
_entry.id   AF-J3LPV4-F1
#
_cell.length_a   1.000
_cell.length_b   1.000
_cell.length_c   1.000
_cell.angle_alpha   90.00
_cell.angle_beta   90.00
_cell.angle_gamma   90.00
#
_symmetry.space_group_name_H-M   'P 1'
#
loop_
_entity.id
_entity.type
_entity.pdbx_description
1 polymer ?
#
loop_
_entity_poly.entity_id
_entity_poly.type
_entity_poly.pdbx_seq_one_letter_code
_entity_poly.pdbx_strand_id
1 'polypeptide(L)'
;MAVPVEPVEEEAVPAEVAGAIATAQDAAAALVMIGFQLEVARWRVRVARKTLVEAAELVREDIHATKIVVAHAFTVVPTLNGRDPAATLAASAKLVASVFSEKPVLPGAIAAAMDLTAAVSAIPPPVTGPLCDVRDLLRAVSDEHDRARTLFADCISYLGLGQEYATWQEFSHRRRHALTRSVVVDMRLNGAIGNAVHSVRIHRSCQIKPPRRGRGMREAWELMEILCSAVEEVDAVLEAIPKMRDAVAAEEEIVSQAIDDAAP
;
A
#
# COMPACT_ATOMS: atom_id res chain seq x y z
N MET A 1 7.23 36.23 -67.84
CA MET A 1 8.05 35.04 -67.65
C MET A 1 7.83 34.57 -66.23
N ALA A 2 7.09 33.48 -66.04
CA ALA A 2 6.85 32.89 -64.74
C ALA A 2 8.04 31.97 -64.41
N VAL A 3 8.70 32.24 -63.29
CA VAL A 3 9.75 31.36 -62.75
C VAL A 3 9.05 30.13 -62.18
N PRO A 4 9.40 28.90 -62.61
CA PRO A 4 8.87 27.69 -62.00
C PRO A 4 9.40 27.59 -60.57
N VAL A 5 8.51 27.53 -59.59
CA VAL A 5 8.85 27.16 -58.22
C VAL A 5 8.96 25.64 -58.20
N GLU A 6 10.17 25.11 -58.03
CA GLU A 6 10.36 23.68 -57.82
C GLU A 6 9.69 23.27 -56.49
N PRO A 7 8.99 22.13 -56.46
CA PRO A 7 8.42 21.61 -55.23
C PRO A 7 9.56 21.31 -54.25
N VAL A 8 9.46 21.86 -53.05
CA VAL A 8 10.29 21.43 -51.92
C VAL A 8 9.95 19.96 -51.69
N GLU A 9 10.86 19.05 -52.05
CA GLU A 9 10.76 17.65 -51.67
C GLU A 9 10.79 17.60 -50.15
N GLU A 10 9.64 17.29 -49.52
CA GLU A 10 9.61 16.81 -48.14
C GLU A 10 10.53 15.57 -48.11
N GLU A 11 11.71 15.70 -47.48
CA GLU A 11 12.61 14.57 -47.27
C GLU A 11 11.84 13.50 -46.50
N ALA A 12 11.46 12.44 -47.20
CA ALA A 12 10.75 11.32 -46.60
C ALA A 12 11.64 10.69 -45.52
N VAL A 13 11.09 10.57 -44.30
CA VAL A 13 11.77 9.94 -43.17
C VAL A 13 12.26 8.55 -43.58
N PRO A 14 13.54 8.20 -43.36
CA PRO A 14 14.05 6.87 -43.68
C PRO A 14 13.23 5.78 -42.98
N ALA A 15 12.97 4.66 -43.64
CA ALA A 15 12.15 3.58 -43.09
C ALA A 15 12.66 3.05 -41.73
N GLU A 16 13.98 3.08 -41.51
CA GLU A 16 14.62 2.71 -40.24
C GLU A 16 14.28 3.69 -39.11
N VAL A 17 14.29 5.00 -39.40
CA VAL A 17 13.91 6.05 -38.45
C VAL A 17 12.40 5.96 -38.15
N ALA A 18 11.58 5.72 -39.16
CA ALA A 18 10.14 5.52 -38.96
C ALA A 18 9.83 4.29 -38.08
N GLY A 19 10.56 3.18 -38.26
CA GLY A 19 10.47 2.00 -37.40
C GLY A 19 10.96 2.25 -35.97
N ALA A 20 12.01 3.05 -35.82
CA ALA A 20 12.53 3.46 -34.52
C ALA A 20 11.54 4.36 -33.76
N ILE A 21 10.91 5.32 -34.45
CA ILE A 21 9.84 6.16 -33.91
C ILE A 21 8.68 5.30 -33.42
N ALA A 22 8.21 4.33 -34.22
CA ALA A 22 7.13 3.43 -33.80
C ALA A 22 7.50 2.61 -32.55
N THR A 23 8.74 2.14 -32.47
CA THR A 23 9.24 1.40 -31.29
C THR A 23 9.34 2.30 -30.05
N ALA A 24 9.78 3.55 -30.23
CA ALA A 24 9.81 4.55 -29.15
C ALA A 24 8.40 4.90 -28.68
N GLN A 25 7.42 5.00 -29.60
CA GLN A 25 6.01 5.21 -29.25
C GLN A 25 5.45 4.05 -28.42
N ASP A 26 5.81 2.80 -28.73
CA ASP A 26 5.46 1.65 -27.89
C ASP A 26 6.09 1.74 -26.49
N ALA A 27 7.34 2.21 -26.39
CA ALA A 27 8.00 2.44 -25.11
C ALA A 27 7.31 3.55 -24.29
N ALA A 28 6.93 4.66 -24.93
CA ALA A 28 6.17 5.74 -24.30
C ALA A 28 4.79 5.24 -23.82
N ALA A 29 4.08 4.48 -24.65
CA ALA A 29 2.78 3.90 -24.29
C ALA A 29 2.88 2.96 -23.08
N ALA A 30 3.95 2.17 -23.00
CA ALA A 30 4.26 1.33 -21.84
C ALA A 30 4.46 2.17 -20.56
N LEU A 31 5.23 3.26 -20.62
CA LEU A 31 5.46 4.17 -19.49
C LEU A 31 4.18 4.88 -19.04
N VAL A 32 3.34 5.32 -19.99
CA VAL A 32 2.00 5.88 -19.71
C VAL A 32 1.12 4.85 -18.99
N MET A 33 1.11 3.60 -19.46
CA MET A 33 0.36 2.51 -18.82
C MET A 33 0.81 2.27 -17.38
N ILE A 34 2.12 2.27 -17.13
CA ILE A 34 2.68 2.19 -15.78
C ILE A 34 2.16 3.32 -14.90
N GLY A 35 2.15 4.56 -15.41
CA GLY A 35 1.60 5.72 -14.70
C GLY A 35 0.15 5.52 -14.25
N PHE A 36 -0.70 4.96 -15.12
CA PHE A 36 -2.09 4.61 -14.79
C PHE A 36 -2.17 3.50 -13.73
N GLN A 37 -1.40 2.42 -13.89
CA GLN A 37 -1.37 1.31 -12.93
C GLN A 37 -0.92 1.75 -11.54
N LEU A 38 0.05 2.66 -11.46
CA LEU A 38 0.51 3.25 -10.19
C LEU A 38 -0.57 4.08 -9.50
N GLU A 39 -1.42 4.80 -10.25
CA GLU A 39 -2.55 5.51 -9.64
C GLU A 39 -3.66 4.55 -9.16
N VAL A 40 -3.92 3.47 -9.90
CA VAL A 40 -4.84 2.41 -9.44
C VAL A 40 -4.29 1.77 -8.16
N ALA A 41 -3.00 1.44 -8.12
CA ALA A 41 -2.34 0.92 -6.94
C ALA A 41 -2.47 1.90 -5.76
N ARG A 42 -2.20 3.19 -5.98
CA ARG A 42 -2.34 4.23 -4.95
C ARG A 42 -3.76 4.30 -4.38
N TRP A 43 -4.77 4.24 -5.23
CA TRP A 43 -6.17 4.21 -4.77
C TRP A 43 -6.46 2.99 -3.90
N ARG A 44 -6.01 1.80 -4.30
CA ARG A 44 -6.19 0.57 -3.52
C ARG A 44 -5.47 0.63 -2.16
N VAL A 45 -4.26 1.20 -2.13
CA VAL A 45 -3.52 1.43 -0.88
C VAL A 45 -4.28 2.39 0.05
N ARG A 46 -4.93 3.44 -0.48
CA ARG A 46 -5.79 4.33 0.34
C ARG A 46 -6.98 3.61 0.95
N VAL A 47 -7.61 2.71 0.19
CA VAL A 47 -8.71 1.86 0.69
C VAL A 47 -8.20 0.98 1.83
N ALA A 48 -7.09 0.26 1.62
CA ALA A 48 -6.46 -0.56 2.64
C ALA A 48 -6.12 0.24 3.90
N ARG A 49 -5.53 1.43 3.74
CA ARG A 49 -5.21 2.34 4.85
C ARG A 49 -6.44 2.67 5.68
N LYS A 50 -7.52 3.11 5.04
CA LYS A 50 -8.76 3.48 5.73
C LYS A 50 -9.27 2.31 6.58
N THR A 51 -9.29 1.12 6.00
CA THR A 51 -9.72 -0.09 6.69
C THR A 51 -8.82 -0.47 7.87
N LEU A 52 -7.49 -0.34 7.73
CA LEU A 52 -6.55 -0.61 8.83
C LEU A 52 -6.66 0.42 9.96
N VAL A 53 -6.88 1.69 9.63
CA VAL A 53 -7.13 2.75 10.63
C VAL A 53 -8.40 2.47 11.41
N GLU A 54 -9.48 2.10 10.72
CA GLU A 54 -10.76 1.74 11.35
C GLU A 54 -10.59 0.50 12.26
N ALA A 55 -9.86 -0.52 11.82
CA ALA A 55 -9.51 -1.67 12.66
C ALA A 55 -8.72 -1.25 13.91
N ALA A 56 -7.73 -0.37 13.76
CA ALA A 56 -6.94 0.13 14.88
C ALA A 56 -7.81 0.95 15.85
N GLU A 57 -8.72 1.78 15.36
CA GLU A 57 -9.65 2.56 16.18
C GLU A 57 -10.57 1.67 17.01
N LEU A 58 -11.15 0.61 16.42
CA LEU A 58 -11.97 -0.35 17.15
C LEU A 58 -11.20 -1.01 18.31
N VAL A 59 -9.94 -1.41 18.08
CA VAL A 59 -9.09 -1.95 19.16
C VAL A 59 -8.79 -0.88 20.21
N ARG A 60 -8.59 0.38 19.81
CA ARG A 60 -8.35 1.51 20.73
C ARG A 60 -9.54 1.76 21.64
N GLU A 61 -10.72 1.80 21.05
CA GLU A 61 -11.98 2.05 21.74
C GLU A 61 -12.25 0.97 22.78
N ASP A 62 -12.00 -0.29 22.43
CA ASP A 62 -12.18 -1.41 23.36
C ASP A 62 -11.16 -1.37 24.53
N ILE A 63 -9.89 -1.06 24.23
CA ILE A 63 -8.87 -0.79 25.25
C ILE A 63 -9.31 0.36 26.18
N HIS A 64 -9.86 1.43 25.63
CA HIS A 64 -10.28 2.61 26.38
C HIS A 64 -11.53 2.33 27.23
N ALA A 65 -12.55 1.68 26.66
CA ALA A 65 -13.74 1.24 27.36
C ALA A 65 -13.39 0.33 28.53
N THR A 66 -12.44 -0.60 28.32
CA THR A 66 -11.92 -1.47 29.38
C THR A 66 -11.31 -0.66 30.52
N LYS A 67 -10.49 0.36 30.22
CA LYS A 67 -9.93 1.25 31.25
C LYS A 67 -11.00 2.01 32.02
N ILE A 68 -12.05 2.51 31.35
CA ILE A 68 -13.16 3.22 32.01
C ILE A 68 -13.91 2.29 32.95
N VAL A 69 -14.27 1.08 32.49
CA VAL A 69 -14.98 0.10 33.33
C VAL A 69 -14.15 -0.29 34.55
N VAL A 70 -12.84 -0.51 34.37
CA VAL A 70 -11.90 -0.76 35.47
C VAL A 70 -11.90 0.41 36.46
N ALA A 71 -11.75 1.65 35.98
CA ALA A 71 -11.72 2.84 36.84
C ALA A 71 -13.04 3.02 37.61
N HIS A 72 -14.18 2.88 36.93
CA HIS A 72 -15.49 3.05 37.55
C HIS A 72 -15.77 1.95 38.59
N ALA A 73 -15.33 0.72 38.33
CA ALA A 73 -15.40 -0.35 39.29
C ALA A 73 -14.69 -0.03 40.60
N PHE A 74 -13.48 0.55 40.54
CA PHE A 74 -12.76 0.98 41.74
C PHE A 74 -13.46 2.11 42.50
N THR A 75 -14.29 2.93 41.83
CA THR A 75 -15.10 3.97 42.49
C THR A 75 -16.37 3.42 43.14
N VAL A 76 -16.99 2.38 42.59
CA VAL A 76 -18.27 1.82 43.06
C VAL A 76 -18.07 0.85 44.22
N VAL A 77 -17.04 -0.01 44.19
CA VAL A 77 -16.79 -1.04 45.21
C VAL A 77 -16.77 -0.50 46.66
N PRO A 78 -16.14 0.66 46.95
CA PRO A 78 -16.15 1.23 48.30
C PRO A 78 -17.53 1.71 48.79
N THR A 79 -18.44 2.04 47.88
CA THR A 79 -19.76 2.64 48.19
C THR A 79 -20.86 1.62 48.47
N LEU A 80 -20.63 0.33 48.17
CA LEU A 80 -21.61 -0.73 48.38
C LEU A 80 -21.75 -1.17 49.85
N ASN A 81 -20.91 -0.66 50.75
CA ASN A 81 -20.81 -1.04 52.18
C ASN A 81 -22.05 -0.72 53.06
N GLY A 82 -23.22 -0.46 52.50
CA GLY A 82 -24.44 -0.06 53.22
C GLY A 82 -25.64 -1.03 53.18
N ARG A 83 -25.61 -2.10 52.36
CA ARG A 83 -26.68 -3.11 52.27
C ARG A 83 -26.10 -4.53 52.29
N ASP A 84 -26.92 -5.50 52.71
CA ASP A 84 -26.64 -6.94 52.86
C ASP A 84 -25.16 -7.30 52.56
N PRO A 85 -24.32 -7.38 53.62
CA PRO A 85 -22.88 -7.55 53.48
C PRO A 85 -22.48 -8.72 52.59
N ALA A 86 -23.26 -9.81 52.57
CA ALA A 86 -22.97 -10.99 51.78
C ALA A 86 -23.27 -10.78 50.28
N ALA A 87 -24.40 -10.16 49.94
CA ALA A 87 -24.75 -9.82 48.56
C ALA A 87 -23.82 -8.74 47.98
N THR A 88 -23.47 -7.73 48.79
CA THR A 88 -22.51 -6.68 48.45
C THR A 88 -21.11 -7.24 48.21
N LEU A 89 -20.64 -8.17 49.05
CA LEU A 89 -19.35 -8.83 48.87
C LEU A 89 -19.34 -9.70 47.60
N ALA A 90 -20.43 -10.43 47.33
CA ALA A 90 -20.55 -11.25 46.12
C ALA A 90 -20.62 -10.40 44.84
N ALA A 91 -21.32 -9.27 44.86
CA ALA A 91 -21.38 -8.32 43.75
C ALA A 91 -20.02 -7.66 43.51
N SER A 92 -19.36 -7.19 44.58
CA SER A 92 -18.00 -6.65 44.53
C SER A 92 -17.00 -7.69 44.03
N ALA A 93 -17.08 -8.94 44.48
CA ALA A 93 -16.22 -10.03 44.03
C ALA A 93 -16.45 -10.38 42.55
N LYS A 94 -17.70 -10.38 42.07
CA LYS A 94 -18.02 -10.56 40.64
C LYS A 94 -17.50 -9.41 39.80
N LEU A 95 -17.64 -8.18 40.29
CA LEU A 95 -17.21 -6.97 39.60
C LEU A 95 -15.68 -6.88 39.56
N VAL A 96 -14.99 -7.17 40.67
CA VAL A 96 -13.54 -7.39 40.74
C VAL A 96 -13.13 -8.53 39.81
N ALA A 97 -13.77 -9.70 39.85
CA ALA A 97 -13.45 -10.80 38.96
C ALA A 97 -13.64 -10.45 37.48
N SER A 98 -14.64 -9.62 37.13
CA SER A 98 -14.87 -9.12 35.78
C SER A 98 -13.82 -8.08 35.36
N VAL A 99 -13.51 -7.12 36.22
CA VAL A 99 -12.49 -6.07 36.01
C VAL A 99 -11.09 -6.65 35.88
N PHE A 100 -10.75 -7.61 36.75
CA PHE A 100 -9.48 -8.33 36.74
C PHE A 100 -9.50 -9.59 35.87
N SER A 101 -10.60 -9.84 35.14
CA SER A 101 -10.58 -10.83 34.05
C SER A 101 -9.72 -10.34 32.88
N GLU A 102 -9.48 -9.02 32.80
CA GLU A 102 -8.72 -8.36 31.74
C GLU A 102 -9.21 -8.80 30.35
N LYS A 103 -10.50 -9.12 30.25
CA LYS A 103 -11.18 -9.37 28.99
C LYS A 103 -11.58 -8.02 28.39
N PRO A 104 -11.45 -7.86 27.08
CA PRO A 104 -11.97 -6.68 26.40
C PRO A 104 -13.48 -6.53 26.68
N VAL A 105 -13.92 -5.30 26.94
CA VAL A 105 -15.31 -4.99 27.34
C VAL A 105 -16.28 -5.13 26.16
N LEU A 106 -15.79 -4.90 24.94
CA LEU A 106 -16.51 -5.04 23.69
C LEU A 106 -15.91 -6.20 22.87
N PRO A 107 -16.18 -7.47 23.24
CA PRO A 107 -15.59 -8.63 22.56
C PRO A 107 -15.89 -8.69 21.05
N GLY A 108 -16.91 -7.97 20.57
CA GLY A 108 -17.20 -7.83 19.14
C GLY A 108 -16.29 -6.83 18.40
N ALA A 109 -15.70 -5.84 19.08
CA ALA A 109 -14.89 -4.80 18.46
C ALA A 109 -13.55 -5.36 17.95
N ILE A 110 -12.87 -6.18 18.75
CA ILE A 110 -11.63 -6.85 18.32
C ILE A 110 -11.91 -7.85 17.19
N ALA A 111 -13.01 -8.61 17.28
CA ALA A 111 -13.39 -9.53 16.21
C ALA A 111 -13.65 -8.77 14.89
N ALA A 112 -14.43 -7.68 14.95
CA ALA A 112 -14.69 -6.83 13.79
C ALA A 112 -13.40 -6.18 13.24
N ALA A 113 -12.50 -5.72 14.10
CA ALA A 113 -11.20 -5.20 13.69
C ALA A 113 -10.37 -6.25 12.94
N MET A 114 -10.40 -7.50 13.41
CA MET A 114 -9.69 -8.60 12.76
C MET A 114 -10.35 -9.01 11.45
N ASP A 115 -11.67 -8.95 11.32
CA ASP A 115 -12.38 -9.18 10.05
C ASP A 115 -12.01 -8.10 9.02
N LEU A 116 -11.99 -6.82 9.43
CA LEU A 116 -11.50 -5.72 8.59
C LEU A 116 -10.04 -5.94 8.16
N THR A 117 -9.18 -6.33 9.09
CA THR A 117 -7.76 -6.60 8.80
C THR A 117 -7.59 -7.79 7.86
N ALA A 118 -8.40 -8.84 8.04
CA ALA A 118 -8.38 -10.02 7.20
C ALA A 118 -8.86 -9.71 5.77
N ALA A 119 -9.83 -8.80 5.60
CA ALA A 119 -10.27 -8.32 4.30
C ALA A 119 -9.16 -7.57 3.54
N VAL A 120 -8.29 -6.85 4.23
CA VAL A 120 -7.13 -6.15 3.63
C VAL A 120 -6.11 -7.13 3.02
N SER A 121 -5.95 -8.30 3.64
CA SER A 121 -4.93 -9.31 3.29
C SER A 121 -5.47 -10.62 2.70
N ALA A 122 -6.75 -10.69 2.32
CA ALA A 122 -7.37 -11.87 1.70
C ALA A 122 -7.47 -13.13 2.59
N ILE A 123 -7.74 -13.01 3.90
CA ILE A 123 -7.81 -14.17 4.80
C ILE A 123 -9.26 -14.48 5.23
N PRO A 124 -9.79 -15.70 4.99
CA PRO A 124 -9.26 -16.76 4.12
C PRO A 124 -9.55 -16.47 2.62
N PRO A 125 -8.79 -17.07 1.68
CA PRO A 125 -9.08 -17.01 0.25
C PRO A 125 -10.51 -17.47 -0.04
N PRO A 126 -11.22 -16.92 -1.06
CA PRO A 126 -10.67 -16.58 -2.38
C PRO A 126 -10.68 -15.09 -2.74
N VAL A 127 -11.06 -14.18 -1.84
CA VAL A 127 -11.19 -12.75 -2.17
C VAL A 127 -9.83 -12.06 -2.09
N THR A 128 -9.31 -11.55 -3.21
CA THR A 128 -8.08 -10.75 -3.25
C THR A 128 -8.30 -9.44 -2.47
N GLY A 129 -7.57 -9.27 -1.37
CA GLY A 129 -7.61 -8.04 -0.58
C GLY A 129 -6.83 -6.93 -1.27
N PRO A 130 -7.14 -5.64 -1.00
CA PRO A 130 -6.55 -4.49 -1.69
C PRO A 130 -5.01 -4.47 -1.68
N LEU A 131 -4.34 -4.98 -0.64
CA LEU A 131 -2.87 -5.04 -0.62
C LEU A 131 -2.30 -6.15 -1.52
N CYS A 132 -2.95 -7.30 -1.61
CA CYS A 132 -2.55 -8.37 -2.53
C CYS A 132 -2.73 -7.93 -3.98
N ASP A 133 -3.84 -7.25 -4.24
CA ASP A 133 -4.16 -6.60 -5.50
C ASP A 133 -3.11 -5.57 -5.94
N VAL A 134 -2.56 -4.80 -4.99
CA VAL A 134 -1.47 -3.85 -5.25
C VAL A 134 -0.17 -4.59 -5.59
N ARG A 135 0.14 -5.68 -4.90
CA ARG A 135 1.32 -6.50 -5.19
C ARG A 135 1.29 -7.05 -6.63
N ASP A 136 0.14 -7.51 -7.08
CA ASP A 136 -0.01 -8.02 -8.45
C ASP A 136 0.11 -6.90 -9.49
N LEU A 137 -0.44 -5.71 -9.21
CA LEU A 137 -0.23 -4.52 -10.04
C LEU A 137 1.24 -4.12 -10.12
N LEU A 138 1.97 -4.15 -9.00
CA LEU A 138 3.39 -3.78 -8.97
C LEU A 138 4.27 -4.77 -9.74
N ARG A 139 3.89 -6.06 -9.77
CA ARG A 139 4.54 -7.03 -10.63
C ARG A 139 4.35 -6.68 -12.11
N ALA A 140 3.11 -6.38 -12.52
CA ALA A 140 2.81 -5.96 -13.89
C ALA A 140 3.55 -4.66 -14.26
N VAL A 141 3.62 -3.70 -13.34
CA VAL A 141 4.41 -2.47 -13.51
C VAL A 141 5.88 -2.78 -13.74
N SER A 142 6.46 -3.72 -12.98
CA SER A 142 7.86 -4.12 -13.16
C SER A 142 8.09 -4.73 -14.54
N ASP A 143 7.22 -5.64 -14.97
CA ASP A 143 7.32 -6.29 -16.29
C ASP A 143 7.21 -5.27 -17.42
N GLU A 144 6.26 -4.33 -17.34
CA GLU A 144 6.08 -3.28 -18.33
C GLU A 144 7.25 -2.28 -18.32
N HIS A 145 7.84 -2.01 -17.15
CA HIS A 145 9.01 -1.13 -17.04
C HIS A 145 10.23 -1.75 -17.70
N ASP A 146 10.44 -3.07 -17.55
CA ASP A 146 11.48 -3.83 -18.25
C ASP A 146 11.24 -3.89 -19.76
N ARG A 147 9.98 -3.99 -20.19
CA ARG A 147 9.61 -3.89 -21.60
C ARG A 147 9.92 -2.51 -22.19
N ALA A 148 9.50 -1.43 -21.54
CA ALA A 148 9.76 -0.05 -21.99
C ALA A 148 11.26 0.22 -22.16
N ARG A 149 12.08 -0.28 -21.22
CA ARG A 149 13.54 -0.21 -21.33
C ARG A 149 14.07 -0.83 -22.61
N THR A 150 13.60 -2.04 -22.89
CA THR A 150 14.11 -2.88 -23.97
C THR A 150 13.78 -2.22 -25.30
N LEU A 151 12.53 -1.81 -25.46
CA LEU A 151 12.06 -1.06 -26.63
C LEU A 151 12.90 0.21 -26.85
N PHE A 152 13.11 1.01 -25.80
CA PHE A 152 13.86 2.26 -25.94
C PHE A 152 15.34 2.02 -26.24
N ALA A 153 15.96 1.01 -25.62
CA ALA A 153 17.35 0.64 -25.90
C ALA A 153 17.53 0.19 -27.36
N ASP A 154 16.55 -0.53 -27.90
CA ASP A 154 16.60 -1.07 -29.26
C ASP A 154 16.43 0.03 -30.32
N CYS A 155 15.67 1.10 -30.04
CA CYS A 155 15.38 2.14 -31.02
C CYS A 155 16.31 3.37 -30.95
N ILE A 156 16.88 3.70 -29.78
CA ILE A 156 17.53 5.01 -29.57
C ILE A 156 18.67 5.32 -30.55
N SER A 157 19.42 4.31 -30.99
CA SER A 157 20.52 4.47 -31.94
C SER A 157 20.07 4.82 -33.36
N TYR A 158 18.79 4.58 -33.67
CA TYR A 158 18.18 4.81 -34.97
C TYR A 158 17.35 6.10 -35.02
N LEU A 159 17.21 6.82 -33.90
CA LEU A 159 16.49 8.09 -33.82
C LEU A 159 17.31 9.29 -34.32
N GLY A 160 18.59 9.10 -34.66
CA GLY A 160 19.42 10.14 -35.30
C GLY A 160 19.70 11.37 -34.42
N LEU A 161 19.61 11.21 -33.09
CA LEU A 161 19.66 12.33 -32.14
C LEU A 161 21.05 12.97 -32.01
N GLY A 162 22.12 12.30 -32.43
CA GLY A 162 23.51 12.78 -32.27
C GLY A 162 23.97 12.92 -30.81
N GLN A 163 23.10 12.57 -29.86
CA GLN A 163 23.30 12.58 -28.41
C GLN A 163 22.72 11.32 -27.76
N GLU A 164 22.67 10.20 -28.48
CA GLU A 164 21.98 8.98 -28.05
C GLU A 164 22.48 8.51 -26.66
N TYR A 165 23.79 8.65 -26.44
CA TYR A 165 24.40 8.31 -25.15
C TYR A 165 23.90 9.18 -23.98
N ALA A 166 23.72 10.49 -24.19
CA ALA A 166 23.25 11.41 -23.15
C ALA A 166 21.77 11.14 -22.83
N THR A 167 20.94 10.99 -23.86
CA THR A 167 19.51 10.63 -23.72
C THR A 167 19.34 9.30 -23.01
N TRP A 168 20.13 8.28 -23.39
CA TRP A 168 20.13 6.98 -22.71
C TRP A 168 20.56 7.07 -21.24
N GLN A 169 21.56 7.90 -20.93
CA GLN A 169 22.03 8.10 -19.56
C GLN A 169 20.96 8.76 -18.68
N GLU A 170 20.30 9.81 -19.18
CA GLU A 170 19.24 10.49 -18.43
C GLU A 170 18.05 9.55 -18.21
N PHE A 171 17.62 8.83 -19.26
CA PHE A 171 16.58 7.80 -19.12
C PHE A 171 16.96 6.74 -18.08
N SER A 172 18.19 6.20 -18.16
CA SER A 172 18.70 5.20 -17.22
C SER A 172 18.81 5.73 -15.78
N HIS A 173 19.08 7.03 -15.62
CA HIS A 173 19.10 7.69 -14.32
C HIS A 173 17.69 7.75 -13.72
N ARG A 174 16.69 8.23 -14.48
CA ARG A 174 15.28 8.26 -14.04
C ARG A 174 14.74 6.87 -13.72
N ARG A 175 15.06 5.89 -14.56
CA ARG A 175 14.76 4.48 -14.32
C ARG A 175 15.29 3.99 -12.98
N ARG A 176 16.54 4.28 -12.66
CA ARG A 176 17.14 3.87 -11.37
C ARG A 176 16.41 4.50 -10.18
N HIS A 177 15.96 5.75 -10.32
CA HIS A 177 15.11 6.40 -9.32
C HIS A 177 13.77 5.68 -9.15
N ALA A 178 13.06 5.35 -10.24
CA ALA A 178 11.81 4.60 -10.20
C ALA A 178 12.00 3.22 -9.52
N LEU A 179 13.03 2.46 -9.91
CA LEU A 179 13.35 1.15 -9.33
C LEU A 179 13.67 1.21 -7.83
N THR A 180 14.43 2.23 -7.40
CA THR A 180 14.73 2.42 -5.97
C THR A 180 13.44 2.65 -5.17
N ARG A 181 12.48 3.39 -5.73
CA ARG A 181 11.16 3.59 -5.11
C ARG A 181 10.32 2.31 -5.13
N SER A 182 10.37 1.54 -6.22
CA SER A 182 9.70 0.24 -6.33
C SER A 182 10.14 -0.73 -5.24
N VAL A 183 11.44 -0.84 -4.96
CA VAL A 183 11.97 -1.68 -3.88
C VAL A 183 11.44 -1.25 -2.51
N VAL A 184 11.36 0.07 -2.26
CA VAL A 184 10.76 0.59 -1.02
C VAL A 184 9.28 0.22 -0.95
N VAL A 185 8.53 0.44 -2.04
CA VAL A 185 7.10 0.09 -2.09
C VAL A 185 6.89 -1.40 -1.82
N ASP A 186 7.63 -2.29 -2.46
CA ASP A 186 7.49 -3.74 -2.29
C ASP A 186 7.84 -4.18 -0.85
N MET A 187 8.95 -3.70 -0.30
CA MET A 187 9.34 -3.99 1.09
C MET A 187 8.24 -3.57 2.08
N ARG A 188 7.75 -2.33 1.94
CA ARG A 188 6.73 -1.75 2.82
C ARG A 188 5.38 -2.46 2.66
N LEU A 189 4.99 -2.77 1.43
CA LEU A 189 3.76 -3.51 1.15
C LEU A 189 3.78 -4.91 1.77
N ASN A 190 4.90 -5.63 1.63
CA ASN A 190 5.07 -6.95 2.24
C ASN A 190 5.07 -6.86 3.77
N GLY A 191 5.64 -5.79 4.35
CA GLY A 191 5.53 -5.48 5.79
C GLY A 191 4.08 -5.30 6.24
N ALA A 192 3.30 -4.48 5.53
CA ALA A 192 1.89 -4.25 5.81
C ALA A 192 1.06 -5.54 5.74
N ILE A 193 1.25 -6.33 4.67
CA ILE A 193 0.59 -7.66 4.52
C ILE A 193 1.00 -8.58 5.66
N GLY A 194 2.30 -8.63 5.98
CA GLY A 194 2.83 -9.44 7.08
C GLY A 194 2.19 -9.11 8.42
N ASN A 195 2.11 -7.82 8.76
CA ASN A 195 1.50 -7.33 9.99
C ASN A 195 0.01 -7.67 10.06
N ALA A 196 -0.74 -7.43 8.98
CA ALA A 196 -2.16 -7.76 8.92
C ALA A 196 -2.44 -9.28 9.02
N VAL A 197 -1.62 -10.11 8.38
CA VAL A 197 -1.70 -11.58 8.55
C VAL A 197 -1.34 -11.98 9.98
N HIS A 198 -0.33 -11.34 10.57
CA HIS A 198 0.16 -11.65 11.90
C HIS A 198 -0.88 -11.34 12.99
N SER A 199 -1.55 -10.18 12.92
CA SER A 199 -2.60 -9.80 13.88
C SER A 199 -3.77 -10.80 13.86
N VAL A 200 -4.24 -11.18 12.67
CA VAL A 200 -5.31 -12.19 12.52
C VAL A 200 -4.88 -13.54 13.10
N ARG A 201 -3.62 -13.96 12.92
CA ARG A 201 -3.09 -15.21 13.47
C ARG A 201 -3.00 -15.18 15.00
N ILE A 202 -2.56 -14.07 15.59
CA ILE A 202 -2.53 -13.88 17.04
C ILE A 202 -3.94 -14.00 17.59
N HIS A 203 -4.89 -13.28 17.01
CA HIS A 203 -6.26 -13.28 17.48
C HIS A 203 -6.88 -14.68 17.45
N ARG A 204 -6.76 -15.39 16.32
CA ARG A 204 -7.22 -16.79 16.20
C ARG A 204 -6.57 -17.71 17.24
N SER A 205 -5.27 -17.54 17.49
CA SER A 205 -4.54 -18.33 18.49
C SER A 205 -5.00 -18.05 19.92
N CYS A 206 -5.43 -16.82 20.21
CA CYS A 206 -5.98 -16.44 21.50
C CYS A 206 -7.40 -16.98 21.70
N GLN A 207 -8.23 -17.06 20.65
CA GLN A 207 -9.56 -17.66 20.72
C GLN A 207 -9.54 -19.17 21.06
N ILE A 208 -8.54 -19.91 20.57
CA ILE A 208 -8.45 -21.37 20.76
C ILE A 208 -7.92 -21.76 22.14
N LYS A 209 -7.13 -20.88 22.78
CA LYS A 209 -6.47 -21.18 24.06
C LYS A 209 -7.43 -20.93 25.23
N PRO A 210 -7.36 -21.72 26.33
CA PRO A 210 -8.17 -21.47 27.51
C PRO A 210 -7.88 -20.06 28.06
N PRO A 211 -8.92 -19.34 28.53
CA PRO A 211 -8.78 -17.99 29.02
C PRO A 211 -7.81 -17.98 30.20
N ARG A 212 -6.66 -17.31 30.02
CA ARG A 212 -5.72 -17.02 31.11
C ARG A 212 -5.96 -15.58 31.57
N ARG A 213 -5.85 -15.35 32.88
CA ARG A 213 -5.93 -14.01 33.47
C ARG A 213 -4.91 -13.09 32.78
N GLY A 214 -5.36 -11.91 32.34
CA GLY A 214 -4.52 -10.93 31.65
C GLY A 214 -4.09 -11.23 30.23
N ARG A 215 -4.69 -12.27 29.60
CA ARG A 215 -4.45 -12.55 28.18
C ARG A 215 -5.15 -11.55 27.25
N GLY A 216 -6.40 -11.18 27.56
CA GLY A 216 -7.24 -10.37 26.66
C GLY A 216 -6.72 -8.95 26.46
N MET A 217 -6.37 -8.27 27.56
CA MET A 217 -5.81 -6.92 27.49
C MET A 217 -4.42 -6.93 26.81
N ARG A 218 -3.59 -7.93 27.10
CA ARG A 218 -2.28 -8.08 26.45
C ARG A 218 -2.42 -8.28 24.94
N GLU A 219 -3.35 -9.15 24.53
CA GLU A 219 -3.69 -9.36 23.13
C GLU A 219 -4.17 -8.07 22.48
N ALA A 220 -5.09 -7.32 23.11
CA ALA A 220 -5.58 -6.07 22.55
C ALA A 220 -4.45 -5.05 22.31
N TRP A 221 -3.52 -4.91 23.26
CA TRP A 221 -2.33 -4.05 23.08
C TRP A 221 -1.39 -4.55 21.98
N GLU A 222 -1.13 -5.85 21.93
CA GLU A 222 -0.29 -6.45 20.88
C GLU A 222 -0.91 -6.26 19.49
N LEU A 223 -2.23 -6.45 19.36
CA LEU A 223 -2.97 -6.19 18.12
C LEU A 223 -2.92 -4.70 17.75
N MET A 224 -3.08 -3.80 18.71
CA MET A 224 -2.96 -2.36 18.50
C MET A 224 -1.58 -1.98 17.93
N GLU A 225 -0.50 -2.49 18.53
CA GLU A 225 0.86 -2.22 18.06
C GLU A 225 1.06 -2.71 16.63
N ILE A 226 0.65 -3.95 16.33
CA ILE A 226 0.78 -4.53 14.98
C ILE A 226 -0.04 -3.75 13.95
N LEU A 227 -1.25 -3.33 14.29
CA LEU A 227 -2.11 -2.53 13.40
C LEU A 227 -1.52 -1.14 13.15
N CYS A 228 -0.95 -0.49 14.17
CA CYS A 228 -0.25 0.78 13.99
C CYS A 228 0.95 0.62 13.05
N SER A 229 1.76 -0.43 13.23
CA SER A 229 2.85 -0.73 12.30
C SER A 229 2.33 -1.01 10.89
N ALA A 230 1.23 -1.75 10.71
CA ALA A 230 0.63 -1.96 9.40
C ALA A 230 0.20 -0.64 8.72
N VAL A 231 -0.36 0.30 9.49
CA VAL A 231 -0.72 1.64 8.98
C VAL A 231 0.52 2.43 8.58
N GLU A 232 1.57 2.42 9.39
CA GLU A 232 2.86 3.09 9.08
C GLU A 232 3.49 2.55 7.79
N GLU A 233 3.49 1.22 7.61
CA GLU A 233 3.96 0.58 6.38
C GLU A 233 3.13 1.03 5.16
N VAL A 234 1.80 1.08 5.29
CA VAL A 234 0.90 1.56 4.23
C VAL A 234 1.08 3.05 3.94
N ASP A 235 1.35 3.88 4.95
CA ASP A 235 1.65 5.30 4.78
C ASP A 235 2.95 5.51 4.00
N ALA A 236 3.98 4.72 4.29
CA ALA A 236 5.22 4.73 3.52
C ALA A 236 5.00 4.33 2.05
N VAL A 237 4.12 3.36 1.78
CA VAL A 237 3.72 3.01 0.41
C VAL A 237 3.02 4.18 -0.29
N LEU A 238 2.08 4.86 0.38
CA LEU A 238 1.37 6.02 -0.18
C LEU A 238 2.29 7.20 -0.49
N GLU A 239 3.38 7.35 0.25
CA GLU A 239 4.41 8.36 0.00
C GLU A 239 5.32 7.97 -1.17
N ALA A 240 5.64 6.69 -1.32
CA ALA A 240 6.59 6.20 -2.31
C ALA A 240 6.00 6.05 -3.73
N ILE A 241 4.72 5.65 -3.86
CA ILE A 241 4.07 5.47 -5.16
C ILE A 241 4.08 6.75 -6.02
N PRO A 242 3.73 7.95 -5.50
CA PRO A 242 3.81 9.18 -6.28
C PRO A 242 5.23 9.47 -6.78
N LYS A 243 6.25 9.29 -5.93
CA LYS A 243 7.65 9.50 -6.31
C LYS A 243 8.11 8.53 -7.40
N MET A 244 7.60 7.29 -7.37
CA MET A 244 7.84 6.32 -8.44
C MET A 244 7.16 6.77 -9.74
N ARG A 245 5.91 7.23 -9.66
CA ARG A 245 5.16 7.75 -10.81
C ARG A 245 5.85 8.96 -11.44
N ASP A 246 6.32 9.91 -10.64
CA ASP A 246 7.02 11.11 -11.13
C ASP A 246 8.31 10.74 -11.86
N ALA A 247 9.04 9.71 -11.38
CA ALA A 247 10.22 9.21 -12.06
C ALA A 247 9.88 8.54 -13.40
N VAL A 248 8.81 7.76 -13.46
CA VAL A 248 8.31 7.14 -14.71
C VAL A 248 7.80 8.20 -15.69
N ALA A 249 7.13 9.25 -15.22
CA ALA A 249 6.70 10.36 -16.06
C ALA A 249 7.90 11.10 -16.68
N ALA A 250 8.99 11.27 -15.91
CA ALA A 250 10.22 11.83 -16.46
C ALA A 250 10.89 10.89 -17.49
N GLU A 251 10.79 9.57 -17.33
CA GLU A 251 11.21 8.63 -18.38
C GLU A 251 10.38 8.80 -19.66
N GLU A 252 9.06 8.96 -19.52
CA GLU A 252 8.15 9.16 -20.65
C GLU A 252 8.44 10.47 -21.38
N GLU A 253 8.66 11.57 -20.66
CA GLU A 253 9.03 12.87 -21.23
C GLU A 253 10.31 12.77 -22.08
N ILE A 254 11.31 12.00 -21.62
CA ILE A 254 12.56 11.77 -22.38
C ILE A 254 12.29 11.01 -23.67
N VAL A 255 11.46 9.96 -23.62
CA VAL A 255 11.11 9.17 -24.81
C VAL A 255 10.29 10.00 -25.79
N SER A 256 9.33 10.78 -25.29
CA SER A 256 8.50 11.69 -26.09
C SER A 256 9.33 12.77 -26.76
N GLN A 257 10.26 13.40 -26.04
CA GLN A 257 11.20 14.37 -26.64
C GLN A 257 12.08 13.72 -27.71
N ALA A 258 12.56 12.50 -27.48
CA ALA A 258 13.36 11.77 -28.46
C ALA A 258 12.56 11.41 -29.73
N ILE A 259 11.25 11.19 -29.61
CA ILE A 259 10.35 11.02 -30.76
C ILE A 259 10.19 12.33 -31.52
N ASP A 260 9.93 13.42 -30.80
CA ASP A 260 9.71 14.75 -31.41
C ASP A 260 10.97 15.27 -32.11
N ASP A 261 12.16 15.06 -31.52
CA ASP A 261 13.44 15.44 -32.11
C ASP A 261 13.80 14.62 -33.36
N ALA A 262 13.23 13.41 -33.49
CA ALA A 262 13.43 12.52 -34.63
C ALA A 262 12.36 12.70 -35.73
N ALA A 263 11.27 13.41 -35.43
CA ALA A 263 10.22 13.73 -36.39
C ALA A 263 10.66 14.91 -37.30
N PRO A 264 10.33 14.87 -38.61
CA PRO A 264 10.71 15.90 -39.57
C PRO A 264 9.99 17.23 -39.38
#